data_AF-A0A1R1F1U7-F1
#
_entry.id   AF-A0A1R1F1U7-F1
#
_cell.length_a   1.000
_cell.length_b   1.000
_cell.length_c   1.000
_cell.angle_alpha   90.00
_cell.angle_beta   90.00
_cell.angle_gamma   90.00
#
_symmetry.space_group_name_H-M   'P 1'
#
loop_
_entity.id
_entity.type
_entity.pdbx_description
1 polymer ?
#
loop_
_entity_poly.entity_id
_entity_poly.type
_entity_poly.pdbx_seq_one_letter_code
_entity_poly.pdbx_strand_id
1 'polypeptide(L)'
;MAMIVIDLIFFLMELCALAAFCLWGFKLDTALWIRIVVGIGSPVVVAVFWGMYVAPKATFPVTLPVRAVLQLIVFGLAAAALYGSGYRTAAVIYAAVVIVEMILSYALKR
;
A
#
# COMPACT_ATOMS: atom_id res chain seq x y z
N MET A 1 -22.99 6.63 6.39
CA MET A 1 -21.93 7.61 6.70
C MET A 1 -20.61 6.94 7.09
N ALA A 2 -20.58 6.04 8.09
CA ALA A 2 -19.35 5.34 8.52
C ALA A 2 -18.62 4.57 7.40
N MET A 3 -19.35 3.86 6.53
CA MET A 3 -18.77 3.07 5.44
C MET A 3 -17.94 3.91 4.44
N ILE A 4 -18.41 5.12 4.13
CA ILE A 4 -17.72 6.05 3.20
C ILE A 4 -16.39 6.50 3.80
N VAL A 5 -16.36 6.76 5.11
CA VAL A 5 -15.14 7.19 5.81
C VAL A 5 -14.08 6.08 5.77
N ILE A 6 -14.48 4.83 5.95
CA ILE A 6 -13.57 3.68 5.89
C ILE A 6 -12.97 3.56 4.48
N ASP A 7 -13.81 3.60 3.43
CA ASP A 7 -13.32 3.54 2.04
C ASP A 7 -12.39 4.69 1.68
N LEU A 8 -12.69 5.89 2.18
CA LEU A 8 -11.85 7.05 1.97
C LEU A 8 -10.48 6.86 2.63
N ILE A 9 -10.44 6.43 3.90
CA ILE A 9 -9.19 6.15 4.61
C ILE A 9 -8.39 5.07 3.90
N PHE A 10 -9.04 4.00 3.46
CA PHE A 10 -8.39 2.92 2.71
C PHE A 10 -7.72 3.44 1.44
N PHE A 11 -8.44 4.25 0.67
CA PHE A 11 -7.91 4.86 -0.55
C PHE A 11 -6.76 5.82 -0.27
N LEU A 12 -6.83 6.62 0.79
CA LEU A 12 -5.70 7.46 1.21
C LEU A 12 -4.48 6.61 1.58
N MET A 13 -4.67 5.50 2.30
CA MET A 13 -3.57 4.58 2.64
C MET A 13 -2.96 3.91 1.39
N GLU A 14 -3.77 3.63 0.36
CA GLU A 14 -3.31 3.16 -0.95
C GLU A 14 -2.41 4.21 -1.65
N LEU A 15 -2.86 5.47 -1.70
CA LEU A 15 -2.04 6.56 -2.26
C LEU A 15 -0.75 6.79 -1.47
N CYS A 16 -0.82 6.73 -0.14
CA CYS A 16 0.37 6.79 0.72
C CYS A 16 1.32 5.62 0.46
N ALA A 17 0.80 4.42 0.19
CA ALA A 17 1.61 3.26 -0.17
C ALA A 17 2.40 3.51 -1.46
N LEU A 18 1.73 3.99 -2.51
CA LEU A 18 2.38 4.31 -3.78
C LEU A 18 3.45 5.39 -3.60
N ALA A 19 3.17 6.44 -2.84
CA ALA A 19 4.13 7.48 -2.52
C ALA A 19 5.34 6.95 -1.72
N ALA A 20 5.12 6.01 -0.79
CA ALA A 20 6.18 5.36 -0.04
C ALA A 20 7.14 4.59 -0.94
N PHE A 21 6.62 3.80 -1.89
CA PHE A 21 7.44 3.09 -2.88
C PHE A 21 8.23 4.04 -3.77
N CYS A 22 7.61 5.13 -4.24
CA CYS A 22 8.31 6.19 -4.98
C CYS A 22 9.48 6.76 -4.17
N LEU A 23 9.20 7.23 -2.96
CA LEU A 23 10.19 7.88 -2.09
C LEU A 23 11.36 6.95 -1.79
N TRP A 24 11.07 5.69 -1.52
CA TRP A 24 12.10 4.68 -1.27
C TRP A 24 13.00 4.47 -2.48
N GLY A 25 12.42 4.25 -3.66
CA GLY A 25 13.21 4.06 -4.89
C GLY A 25 14.09 5.26 -5.24
N PHE A 26 13.60 6.48 -5.02
CA PHE A 26 14.39 7.69 -5.23
C PHE A 26 15.42 7.95 -4.12
N LYS A 27 15.31 7.38 -2.93
CA LYS A 27 16.30 7.52 -1.85
C LYS A 27 17.42 6.49 -1.87
N LEU A 28 17.38 5.51 -2.78
CA LEU A 28 18.47 4.55 -2.93
C LEU A 28 19.79 5.25 -3.30
N ASP A 29 20.87 4.88 -2.62
CA ASP A 29 22.23 5.37 -2.89
C ASP A 29 22.84 4.58 -4.06
N THR A 30 22.41 4.92 -5.27
CA THR A 30 22.78 4.23 -6.51
C THR A 30 22.68 5.15 -7.73
N ALA A 31 23.04 4.64 -8.90
CA ALA A 31 23.02 5.39 -10.16
C ALA A 31 21.63 5.97 -10.45
N LEU A 32 21.59 7.17 -11.07
CA LEU A 32 20.35 7.91 -11.33
C LEU A 32 19.31 7.08 -12.10
N TRP A 33 19.74 6.35 -13.13
CA TRP A 33 18.83 5.51 -13.91
C TRP A 33 18.18 4.41 -13.08
N ILE A 34 18.90 3.80 -12.14
CA ILE A 34 18.36 2.79 -11.23
C ILE A 34 17.33 3.43 -10.29
N ARG A 35 17.62 4.63 -9.76
CA ARG A 35 16.66 5.37 -8.90
C ARG A 35 15.36 5.69 -9.63
N ILE A 36 15.43 6.09 -10.91
CA ILE A 36 14.24 6.34 -11.74
C ILE A 36 13.46 5.04 -11.97
N VAL A 37 14.15 3.97 -12.37
CA VAL A 37 13.53 2.67 -12.66
C VAL A 37 12.86 2.11 -11.40
N VAL A 38 13.51 2.17 -10.24
CA VAL A 38 12.92 1.65 -8.99
C VAL A 38 11.85 2.60 -8.46
N GLY A 39 12.10 3.91 -8.46
CA GLY A 39 11.17 4.92 -7.95
C GLY A 39 9.86 5.00 -8.72
N ILE A 40 9.87 4.75 -10.03
CA ILE A 40 8.66 4.72 -10.87
C ILE A 40 8.18 3.28 -11.09
N GLY A 41 9.08 2.33 -11.26
CA GLY A 41 8.72 0.93 -11.53
C GLY A 41 8.03 0.28 -10.33
N SER A 42 8.48 0.54 -9.10
CA SER A 42 7.84 -0.04 -7.91
C SER A 42 6.37 0.36 -7.71
N PRO A 43 5.97 1.65 -7.73
CA PRO A 43 4.55 2.02 -7.61
C PRO A 43 3.73 1.52 -8.81
N VAL A 44 4.29 1.48 -10.02
CA VAL A 44 3.59 0.95 -11.21
C VAL A 44 3.30 -0.54 -11.05
N VAL A 45 4.29 -1.33 -10.63
CA VAL A 45 4.12 -2.77 -10.37
C VAL A 45 3.05 -2.99 -9.29
N VAL A 46 3.10 -2.20 -8.21
CA VAL A 46 2.11 -2.29 -7.13
C VAL A 46 0.70 -1.92 -7.63
N ALA A 47 0.55 -0.84 -8.40
CA ALA A 47 -0.74 -0.42 -8.95
C ALA A 47 -1.34 -1.48 -9.89
N VAL A 48 -0.51 -2.08 -10.76
CA VAL A 48 -0.93 -3.17 -11.65
C VAL A 48 -1.34 -4.40 -10.84
N PHE A 49 -0.53 -4.80 -9.86
CA PHE A 49 -0.83 -5.92 -8.96
C PHE A 49 -2.15 -5.68 -8.21
N TRP A 50 -2.37 -4.47 -7.73
CA TRP A 50 -3.59 -4.08 -7.04
C TRP A 50 -4.81 -4.19 -7.96
N GLY A 51 -4.72 -3.65 -9.17
CA GLY A 51 -5.76 -3.75 -10.20
C GLY A 51 -6.07 -5.19 -10.62
N MET A 52 -5.08 -6.08 -10.57
CA MET A 52 -5.26 -7.49 -10.93
C MET A 52 -5.97 -8.29 -9.83
N TYR A 53 -5.59 -8.13 -8.56
CA TYR A 53 -6.00 -9.06 -7.49
C TYR A 53 -6.80 -8.43 -6.35
N VAL A 54 -6.59 -7.14 -6.07
CA VAL A 54 -7.10 -6.50 -4.84
C VAL A 54 -8.23 -5.51 -5.10
N ALA A 55 -8.30 -4.92 -6.30
CA ALA A 55 -9.31 -3.94 -6.65
C ALA A 55 -10.74 -4.51 -6.58
N PRO A 56 -11.78 -3.68 -6.32
CA PRO A 56 -13.17 -4.14 -6.35
C PRO A 56 -13.59 -4.76 -7.69
N LYS A 57 -12.96 -4.31 -8.78
CA LYS A 57 -13.09 -4.85 -10.15
C LYS A 57 -11.81 -5.56 -10.57
N ALA A 58 -11.22 -6.33 -9.65
CA ALA A 58 -10.03 -7.13 -9.91
C ALA A 58 -10.22 -8.03 -11.13
N THR A 59 -9.22 -8.10 -12.00
CA THR A 59 -9.24 -9.00 -13.17
C THR A 59 -9.29 -10.47 -12.74
N PHE A 60 -8.57 -10.79 -11.66
CA PHE A 60 -8.51 -12.11 -11.04
C PHE A 60 -9.07 -12.00 -9.61
N PRO A 61 -10.39 -12.11 -9.42
CA PRO A 61 -10.98 -12.03 -8.10
C PRO A 61 -10.50 -13.19 -7.23
N VAL A 62 -10.04 -12.88 -6.03
CA VAL A 62 -9.58 -13.86 -5.03
C VAL A 62 -10.54 -13.90 -3.84
N THR A 63 -10.45 -14.96 -3.04
CA THR A 63 -11.27 -15.08 -1.82
C THR A 63 -10.90 -13.98 -0.81
N LEU A 64 -11.84 -13.61 0.06
CA LEU A 64 -11.65 -12.55 1.07
C LEU A 64 -10.39 -12.75 1.93
N PRO A 65 -10.06 -13.95 2.45
CA PRO A 65 -8.84 -14.14 3.23
C PRO A 65 -7.57 -13.92 2.42
N VAL A 66 -7.55 -14.36 1.16
CA VAL A 66 -6.41 -14.17 0.26
C VAL A 66 -6.24 -12.68 -0.04
N ARG A 67 -7.33 -11.96 -0.32
CA ARG A 67 -7.30 -10.50 -0.53
C ARG A 67 -6.72 -9.77 0.67
N ALA A 68 -7.11 -10.14 1.89
CA ALA A 68 -6.59 -9.55 3.12
C ALA A 68 -5.08 -9.76 3.26
N VAL A 69 -4.59 -10.97 2.98
CA VAL A 69 -3.16 -11.28 3.01
C VAL A 69 -2.39 -10.45 1.98
N LEU A 70 -2.91 -10.34 0.76
CA LEU A 70 -2.28 -9.54 -0.30
C LEU A 70 -2.23 -8.04 0.07
N GLN A 71 -3.31 -7.50 0.63
CA GLN A 71 -3.33 -6.12 1.15
C GLN A 71 -2.27 -5.91 2.23
N LEU A 72 -2.19 -6.83 3.19
CA LEU A 72 -1.22 -6.76 4.29
C LEU A 72 0.21 -6.79 3.77
N ILE A 73 0.50 -7.63 2.77
CA ILE A 73 1.82 -7.69 2.13
C ILE A 73 2.17 -6.35 1.48
N VAL A 74 1.28 -5.81 0.63
CA VAL A 74 1.55 -4.56 -0.09
C VAL A 74 1.73 -3.38 0.87
N PHE A 75 0.84 -3.23 1.84
CA PHE A 75 0.94 -2.15 2.82
C PHE A 75 2.09 -2.36 3.80
N GLY A 76 2.39 -3.60 4.20
CA GLY A 76 3.57 -3.91 5.01
C GLY A 76 4.87 -3.54 4.29
N LEU A 77 4.96 -3.82 2.99
CA LEU A 77 6.08 -3.41 2.15
C LEU A 77 6.16 -1.88 2.01
N ALA A 78 5.04 -1.18 1.91
CA ALA A 78 5.02 0.29 1.91
C ALA A 78 5.51 0.88 3.24
N ALA A 79 5.12 0.30 4.38
CA ALA A 79 5.62 0.69 5.69
C ALA A 79 7.14 0.46 5.78
N ALA A 80 7.63 -0.69 5.30
CA ALA A 80 9.06 -0.98 5.23
C ALA A 80 9.81 0.00 4.32
N ALA A 81 9.21 0.39 3.18
CA ALA A 81 9.75 1.38 2.26
C ALA A 81 9.88 2.77 2.92
N LEU A 82 8.85 3.22 3.66
CA LEU A 82 8.92 4.46 4.47
C LEU A 82 10.02 4.40 5.53
N TYR A 83 10.12 3.27 6.22
CA TYR A 83 11.12 3.07 7.27
C TYR A 83 12.55 3.12 6.68
N GLY A 84 12.78 2.39 5.58
CA GLY A 84 14.06 2.39 4.86
C GLY A 84 14.40 3.74 4.24
N SER A 85 13.40 4.57 3.97
CA SER A 85 13.54 5.96 3.51
C SER A 85 13.88 6.95 4.64
N GLY A 86 14.01 6.48 5.88
CA GLY A 86 14.30 7.30 7.06
C GLY A 86 13.07 7.93 7.72
N TYR A 87 11.86 7.75 7.18
CA TYR A 87 10.61 8.29 7.74
C TYR A 87 10.01 7.35 8.79
N ARG A 88 10.77 7.04 9.85
CA ARG A 88 10.40 6.02 10.85
C ARG A 88 9.06 6.29 11.53
N THR A 89 8.83 7.52 11.99
CA THR A 89 7.57 7.89 12.66
C THR A 89 6.38 7.74 11.71
N ALA A 90 6.52 8.19 10.47
CA ALA A 90 5.47 8.05 9.46
C ALA A 90 5.19 6.58 9.12
N ALA A 91 6.24 5.74 9.05
CA ALA A 91 6.08 4.30 8.83
C ALA A 91 5.25 3.62 9.92
N VAL A 92 5.52 3.94 11.19
CA VAL A 92 4.76 3.37 12.33
C VAL A 92 3.32 3.85 12.33
N ILE A 93 3.09 5.16 12.11
CA ILE A 93 1.73 5.72 12.01
C ILE A 93 0.97 5.05 10.86
N TYR A 94 1.58 4.98 9.68
CA TYR A 94 1.00 4.36 8.50
C TYR A 94 0.61 2.90 8.75
N ALA A 95 1.53 2.10 9.31
CA ALA A 95 1.26 0.70 9.63
C ALA A 95 0.11 0.54 10.64
N ALA A 96 0.07 1.38 11.68
CA ALA A 96 -0.99 1.36 12.67
C ALA A 96 -2.35 1.70 12.04
N VAL A 97 -2.42 2.74 11.21
CA VAL A 97 -3.66 3.13 10.53
C VAL A 97 -4.14 2.03 9.59
N VAL A 98 -3.25 1.41 8.80
CA VAL A 98 -3.60 0.30 7.91
C VAL A 98 -4.16 -0.89 8.69
N ILE A 99 -3.53 -1.28 9.81
CA ILE A 99 -4.02 -2.42 10.60
C ILE A 99 -5.43 -2.13 11.14
N VAL A 100 -5.64 -0.93 11.68
CA VAL A 100 -6.95 -0.52 12.21
C VAL A 100 -7.99 -0.48 11.09
N GLU A 101 -7.66 0.13 9.95
CA GLU A 101 -8.55 0.21 8.79
C GLU A 101 -8.92 -1.20 8.31
N MET A 102 -7.95 -2.10 8.15
CA MET A 102 -8.23 -3.45 7.67
C MET A 102 -9.15 -4.19 8.63
N ILE A 103 -8.90 -4.12 9.94
CA ILE A 103 -9.77 -4.73 10.94
C ILE A 103 -11.19 -4.16 10.83
N LEU A 104 -11.34 -2.84 10.73
CA LEU A 104 -12.65 -2.19 10.57
C LEU A 104 -13.33 -2.63 9.28
N SER A 105 -12.62 -2.63 8.15
CA SER A 105 -13.13 -3.05 6.86
C SER A 105 -13.63 -4.51 6.89
N TYR A 106 -12.86 -5.44 7.44
CA TYR A 106 -13.26 -6.85 7.52
C TYR A 106 -14.26 -7.17 8.64
N ALA A 107 -14.38 -6.33 9.67
CA ALA A 107 -15.37 -6.51 10.74
C ALA A 107 -16.73 -5.90 10.39
N LEU A 108 -16.75 -4.71 9.79
CA LEU A 108 -17.98 -3.95 9.51
C LEU A 108 -18.54 -4.20 8.11
N LYS A 109 -17.70 -4.57 7.13
CA LYS A 109 -18.15 -4.85 5.75
C LYS A 109 -18.30 -6.34 5.43
N ARG A 110 -18.49 -7.19 6.45
CA ARG A 110 -18.74 -8.62 6.24
C ARG A 110 -19.92 -8.86 5.32
#